data_AF-A0A960BTR3-F1
#
_entry.id   AF-A0A960BTR3-F1
#
_cell.length_a   1.000
_cell.length_b   1.000
_cell.length_c   1.000
_cell.angle_alpha   90.00
_cell.angle_beta   90.00
_cell.angle_gamma   90.00
#
_symmetry.space_group_name_H-M   'P 1'
#
loop_
_entity.id
_entity.type
_entity.pdbx_description
1 polymer ?
#
loop_
_entity_poly.entity_id
_entity_poly.type
_entity_poly.pdbx_seq_one_letter_code
_entity_poly.pdbx_strand_id
1 'polypeptide(L)'
;HPGNFRLMADARLGVLDFGSVLVTPDGLPPSFGGLIGGMLAGDPAAVEARLRRDGFLRPGVSIEIEKLIDYLGPFTEPARNETFHYSRPWLRGQFARANDPRNPDFAVALKLNLPADQLFTHRVWLGLVGVLSGLDATVPVRPELLAHLPGFADAVGPRAAQPGRRTR
;
A
#
# COMPACT_ATOMS: atom_id res chain seq x y z
N HIS A 1 -14.37 -2.24 -8.98
CA HIS A 1 -15.64 -1.84 -8.33
C HIS A 1 -16.41 -3.10 -7.93
N PRO A 2 -17.17 -3.14 -6.81
CA PRO A 2 -17.86 -4.36 -6.37
C PRO A 2 -18.75 -5.01 -7.43
N GLY A 3 -19.46 -4.21 -8.23
CA GLY A 3 -20.32 -4.69 -9.31
C GLY A 3 -19.62 -5.46 -10.43
N ASN A 4 -18.29 -5.45 -10.46
CA ASN A 4 -17.49 -6.15 -11.48
C ASN A 4 -17.25 -7.61 -11.09
N PHE A 5 -17.63 -8.02 -9.88
CA PHE A 5 -17.31 -9.32 -9.31
C PHE A 5 -18.56 -10.03 -8.79
N ARG A 6 -18.54 -11.36 -8.84
CA ARG A 6 -19.59 -12.21 -8.25
C ARG A 6 -19.00 -13.46 -7.63
N LEU A 7 -19.39 -13.78 -6.39
CA LEU A 7 -19.08 -15.08 -5.80
C LEU A 7 -19.99 -16.13 -6.43
N MET A 8 -19.36 -17.16 -7.00
CA MET A 8 -20.04 -18.27 -7.68
C MET A 8 -20.42 -19.35 -6.66
N ALA A 9 -21.35 -20.23 -7.04
CA ALA A 9 -21.83 -21.31 -6.17
C ALA A 9 -20.72 -22.31 -5.77
N ASP A 10 -19.67 -22.41 -6.59
CA ASP A 10 -18.49 -23.24 -6.36
C ASP A 10 -17.33 -22.48 -5.68
N ALA A 11 -17.63 -21.36 -5.03
CA ALA A 11 -16.70 -20.48 -4.31
C ALA A 11 -15.61 -19.81 -5.18
N ARG A 12 -15.71 -19.88 -6.50
CA ARG A 12 -14.84 -19.08 -7.39
C ARG A 12 -15.33 -17.62 -7.46
N LEU A 13 -14.41 -16.71 -7.77
CA LEU A 13 -14.73 -15.31 -8.06
C LEU A 13 -14.91 -15.12 -9.57
N GLY A 14 -16.14 -14.84 -10.00
CA GLY A 14 -16.42 -14.40 -11.37
C GLY A 14 -16.03 -12.93 -11.56
N VAL A 15 -15.36 -12.62 -12.68
CA VAL A 15 -15.00 -11.25 -13.09
C VAL A 15 -15.78 -10.91 -14.35
N LEU A 16 -16.56 -9.82 -14.31
CA LEU A 16 -17.59 -9.50 -15.30
C LEU A 16 -17.26 -8.30 -16.18
N ASP A 17 -16.40 -7.39 -15.71
CA ASP A 17 -16.10 -6.13 -16.37
C ASP A 17 -14.59 -5.90 -16.48
N PHE A 18 -14.15 -5.65 -17.72
CA PHE A 18 -12.76 -5.43 -18.13
C PHE A 18 -12.55 -4.05 -18.77
N GLY A 19 -13.52 -3.12 -18.65
CA GLY A 19 -13.49 -1.80 -19.29
C GLY A 19 -12.45 -0.82 -18.73
N SER A 20 -11.75 -1.18 -17.65
CA SER A 20 -10.68 -0.37 -17.03
C SER A 20 -9.38 -1.15 -16.86
N VAL A 21 -9.11 -2.13 -17.74
CA VAL A 21 -7.85 -2.88 -17.75
C VAL A 21 -6.69 -1.97 -18.13
N LEU A 22 -5.60 -2.07 -17.37
CA LEU A 22 -4.31 -1.48 -17.72
C LEU A 22 -3.44 -2.53 -18.41
N VAL A 23 -2.79 -2.14 -19.50
CA VAL A 23 -1.79 -2.98 -20.16
C VAL A 23 -0.44 -2.73 -19.47
N THR A 24 0.07 -3.75 -18.78
CA THR A 24 1.40 -3.74 -18.13
C THR A 24 2.24 -4.89 -18.68
N PRO A 25 2.90 -4.73 -19.85
CA PRO A 25 3.66 -5.80 -20.49
C PRO A 25 4.77 -6.35 -19.60
N ASP A 26 5.40 -5.48 -18.82
CA ASP A 26 6.49 -5.80 -17.90
C ASP A 26 6.00 -6.08 -16.47
N GLY A 27 4.68 -6.21 -16.27
CA GLY A 27 4.06 -6.41 -14.97
C GLY A 27 4.03 -5.17 -14.08
N LEU A 28 3.81 -5.37 -12.78
CA LEU A 28 3.82 -4.30 -11.80
C LEU A 28 5.26 -3.86 -11.49
N PRO A 29 5.54 -2.56 -11.42
CA PRO A 29 6.89 -2.07 -11.14
C PRO A 29 7.34 -2.44 -9.72
N PRO A 30 8.57 -2.97 -9.54
CA PRO A 30 9.06 -3.43 -8.23
C PRO A 30 9.33 -2.29 -7.24
N SER A 31 9.38 -1.06 -7.72
CA SER A 31 9.56 0.14 -6.88
C SER A 31 8.46 0.28 -5.83
N PHE A 32 7.21 -0.11 -6.15
CA PHE A 32 6.10 0.00 -5.19
C PHE A 32 6.23 -1.00 -4.04
N GLY A 33 6.48 -2.27 -4.34
CA GLY A 33 6.74 -3.28 -3.29
C GLY A 33 7.99 -2.95 -2.49
N GLY A 34 9.03 -2.45 -3.16
CA GLY A 34 10.25 -2.00 -2.51
C GLY A 34 10.03 -0.81 -1.57
N LEU A 35 9.17 0.13 -1.94
CA LEU A 35 8.78 1.28 -1.12
C LEU A 35 8.03 0.83 0.14
N ILE A 36 6.96 0.05 -0.02
CA ILE A 36 6.18 -0.45 1.11
C ILE A 36 7.07 -1.28 2.04
N GLY A 37 7.84 -2.23 1.50
CA GLY A 37 8.75 -3.06 2.30
C GLY A 37 9.80 -2.25 3.04
N GLY A 38 10.39 -1.23 2.40
CA GLY A 38 11.35 -0.33 3.04
C GLY A 38 10.73 0.49 4.18
N MET A 39 9.49 0.96 4.01
CA MET A 39 8.75 1.66 5.06
C MET A 39 8.42 0.77 6.26
N LEU A 40 8.27 -0.54 6.04
CA LEU A 40 8.08 -1.50 7.13
C LEU A 40 9.36 -1.75 7.94
N ALA A 41 10.53 -1.65 7.30
CA ALA A 41 11.82 -1.82 7.97
C ALA A 41 12.11 -0.71 9.00
N GLY A 42 11.47 0.46 8.85
CA GLY A 42 11.51 1.52 9.85
C GLY A 42 12.82 2.30 9.93
N ASP A 43 13.57 2.37 8.83
CA ASP A 43 14.78 3.20 8.70
C ASP A 43 14.48 4.42 7.80
N PRO A 44 14.22 5.61 8.39
CA PRO A 44 13.89 6.81 7.63
C PRO A 44 14.94 7.19 6.58
N ALA A 45 16.22 7.03 6.90
CA ALA A 45 17.31 7.37 5.99
C ALA A 45 17.36 6.43 4.79
N ALA A 46 17.14 5.12 5.02
CA ALA A 46 17.04 4.14 3.95
C ALA A 46 15.81 4.38 3.05
N VAL A 47 14.67 4.75 3.65
CA VAL A 47 13.45 5.12 2.91
C VAL A 47 13.69 6.35 2.05
N GLU A 48 14.32 7.40 2.58
CA GLU A 48 14.64 8.62 1.81
C GLU A 48 15.59 8.30 0.65
N ALA A 49 16.67 7.55 0.90
CA ALA A 49 17.62 7.15 -0.14
C ALA A 49 16.92 6.36 -1.27
N ARG A 50 15.99 5.46 -0.92
CA ARG A 50 15.17 4.73 -1.88
C ARG A 50 14.24 5.66 -2.67
N LEU A 51 13.54 6.58 -2.01
CA LEU A 51 12.66 7.55 -2.69
C LEU A 51 13.43 8.39 -3.70
N ARG A 52 14.67 8.80 -3.38
CA ARG A 52 15.54 9.54 -4.32
C ARG A 52 15.98 8.68 -5.49
N ARG A 53 16.48 7.47 -5.22
CA ARG A 53 16.94 6.53 -6.26
C ARG A 53 15.81 6.16 -7.22
N ASP A 54 14.62 5.92 -6.70
CA ASP A 54 13.46 5.47 -7.47
C ASP A 54 12.69 6.67 -8.09
N GLY A 55 13.20 7.90 -7.95
CA GLY A 55 12.68 9.10 -8.62
C GLY A 55 11.45 9.76 -7.98
N PHE A 56 11.01 9.28 -6.82
CA PHE A 56 9.91 9.85 -6.04
C PHE A 56 10.27 11.19 -5.39
N LEU A 57 11.55 11.43 -5.10
CA LEU A 57 12.01 12.66 -4.46
C LEU A 57 13.08 13.34 -5.32
N ARG A 58 12.76 14.55 -5.81
CA ARG A 58 13.69 15.35 -6.62
C ARG A 58 14.89 15.83 -5.78
N PRO A 59 16.06 16.09 -6.41
CA PRO A 59 17.19 16.71 -5.73
C PRO A 59 16.79 17.99 -4.98
N GLY A 60 17.27 18.17 -3.76
CA GLY A 60 17.01 19.35 -2.93
C GLY A 60 15.64 19.40 -2.22
N VAL A 61 14.72 18.47 -2.49
CA VAL A 61 13.44 18.39 -1.76
C VAL A 61 13.65 17.67 -0.43
N SER A 62 13.16 18.26 0.67
CA SER A 62 13.12 17.66 2.00
C SER A 62 11.70 17.25 2.40
N ILE A 63 11.60 16.08 3.03
CA ILE A 63 10.36 15.39 3.38
C ILE A 63 10.51 14.75 4.76
N GLU A 64 9.47 14.84 5.58
CA GLU A 64 9.40 14.13 6.86
C GLU A 64 8.93 12.70 6.57
N ILE A 65 9.77 11.71 6.82
CA ILE A 65 9.52 10.31 6.40
C ILE A 65 8.42 9.68 7.23
N GLU A 66 8.34 10.00 8.51
CA GLU A 66 7.31 9.56 9.44
C GLU A 66 5.93 9.97 8.94
N LYS A 67 5.81 11.23 8.51
CA LYS A 67 4.58 11.77 7.91
C LYS A 67 4.21 11.09 6.59
N LEU A 68 5.22 10.71 5.79
CA LEU A 68 5.00 9.94 4.57
C LEU A 68 4.50 8.52 4.88
N ILE A 69 5.03 7.87 5.92
CA ILE A 69 4.56 6.55 6.38
C ILE A 69 3.11 6.64 6.84
N ASP A 70 2.76 7.68 7.60
CA ASP A 70 1.38 7.92 8.06
C ASP A 70 0.43 8.20 6.89
N TYR A 71 0.86 9.03 5.93
CA TYR A 71 0.11 9.26 4.69
C TYR A 71 -0.13 7.95 3.91
N LEU A 72 0.86 7.05 3.89
CA LEU A 72 0.77 5.73 3.28
C LEU A 72 0.24 4.65 4.24
N GLY A 73 -0.34 5.05 5.37
CA GLY A 73 -0.94 4.16 6.37
C GLY A 73 -1.89 3.09 5.81
N PRO A 74 -2.78 3.41 4.85
CA PRO A 74 -3.66 2.41 4.21
C PRO A 74 -2.91 1.25 3.54
N PHE A 75 -1.63 1.45 3.20
CA PHE A 75 -0.77 0.45 2.59
C PHE A 75 0.14 -0.23 3.62
N THR A 76 0.76 0.57 4.49
CA THR A 76 1.78 0.07 5.41
C THR A 76 1.16 -0.67 6.60
N GLU A 77 0.03 -0.21 7.13
CA GLU A 77 -0.63 -0.83 8.30
C GLU A 77 -1.11 -2.27 8.01
N PRO A 78 -1.83 -2.57 6.90
CA PRO A 78 -2.19 -3.94 6.60
C PRO A 78 -0.97 -4.84 6.35
N ALA A 79 0.07 -4.32 5.69
CA ALA A 79 1.28 -5.06 5.35
C ALA A 79 2.15 -5.43 6.57
N ARG A 80 1.99 -4.74 7.71
CA ARG A 80 2.67 -5.07 8.98
C ARG A 80 2.20 -6.41 9.57
N ASN A 81 0.98 -6.83 9.26
CA ASN A 81 0.31 -7.94 9.93
C ASN A 81 0.23 -9.17 9.01
N GLU A 82 0.34 -10.38 9.57
CA GLU A 82 0.10 -11.62 8.82
C GLU A 82 -1.31 -11.65 8.23
N THR A 83 -2.29 -11.25 9.04
CA THR A 83 -3.68 -11.04 8.64
C THR A 83 -4.15 -9.66 9.05
N PHE A 84 -4.99 -9.04 8.23
CA PHE A 84 -5.58 -7.75 8.52
C PHE A 84 -7.10 -7.79 8.32
N HIS A 85 -7.84 -7.19 9.26
CA HIS A 85 -9.28 -7.04 9.19
C HIS A 85 -9.64 -5.66 8.66
N TYR A 86 -10.07 -5.60 7.41
CA TYR A 86 -10.54 -4.40 6.75
C TYR A 86 -11.97 -4.10 7.20
N SER A 87 -12.20 -2.91 7.75
CA SER A 87 -13.52 -2.50 8.21
C SER A 87 -13.82 -1.06 7.81
N ARG A 88 -15.11 -0.73 7.67
CA ARG A 88 -15.54 0.66 7.40
C ARG A 88 -15.04 1.66 8.46
N PRO A 89 -15.08 1.36 9.78
CA PRO A 89 -14.52 2.25 10.80
C PRO A 89 -13.03 2.51 10.60
N TRP A 90 -12.23 1.48 10.31
CA TRP A 90 -10.80 1.65 10.05
C TRP A 90 -10.55 2.54 8.82
N LEU A 91 -11.24 2.27 7.71
CA LEU A 91 -11.09 3.05 6.48
C LEU A 91 -11.46 4.53 6.69
N ARG A 92 -12.52 4.81 7.46
CA ARG A 92 -12.89 6.18 7.84
C ARG A 92 -11.79 6.85 8.68
N GLY A 93 -11.16 6.12 9.58
CA GLY A 93 -10.01 6.59 10.35
C GLY A 93 -8.80 6.94 9.48
N GLN A 94 -8.53 6.16 8.43
CA GLN A 94 -7.48 6.49 7.46
C GLN A 94 -7.79 7.78 6.69
N PHE A 95 -9.02 7.94 6.19
CA PHE A 95 -9.41 9.16 5.48
C PHE A 95 -9.42 10.40 6.38
N ALA A 96 -9.81 10.27 7.64
CA ALA A 96 -9.75 11.38 8.61
C ALA A 96 -8.30 11.88 8.81
N ARG A 97 -7.31 10.98 8.74
CA ARG A 97 -5.88 11.34 8.79
C ARG A 97 -5.40 11.98 7.49
N ALA A 98 -5.77 11.44 6.34
CA ALA A 98 -5.26 11.87 5.04
C ALA A 98 -5.91 13.14 4.45
N ASN A 99 -7.21 13.40 4.74
CA ASN A 99 -7.98 14.49 4.12
C ASN A 99 -8.08 15.77 4.97
N ASP A 100 -7.41 15.86 6.12
CA ASP A 100 -7.35 17.12 6.85
C ASP A 100 -6.32 18.04 6.15
N PRO A 101 -6.72 19.14 5.49
CA PRO A 101 -5.80 20.05 4.80
C PRO A 101 -4.88 20.79 5.77
N ARG A 102 -5.21 20.78 7.07
CA ARG A 102 -4.38 21.30 8.16
C ARG A 102 -3.41 20.24 8.67
N ASN A 103 -3.58 18.98 8.28
CA ASN A 103 -2.63 17.94 8.61
C ASN A 103 -1.32 18.21 7.83
N PRO A 104 -0.20 18.47 8.52
CA PRO A 104 1.09 18.64 7.86
C PRO A 104 1.53 17.43 7.02
N ASP A 105 0.92 16.25 7.19
CA ASP A 105 1.20 15.04 6.42
C ASP A 105 0.68 15.13 4.96
N PHE A 106 -0.41 15.87 4.71
CA PHE A 106 -0.92 16.07 3.36
C PHE A 106 0.06 16.86 2.49
N ALA A 107 0.74 17.85 3.07
CA ALA A 107 1.77 18.65 2.40
C ALA A 107 2.99 17.81 1.98
N VAL A 108 3.21 16.65 2.62
CA VAL A 108 4.28 15.71 2.27
C VAL A 108 3.96 14.98 0.97
N ALA A 109 2.72 14.55 0.75
CA ALA A 109 2.29 13.91 -0.50
C ALA A 109 2.46 14.82 -1.72
N LEU A 110 2.23 16.12 -1.57
CA LEU A 110 2.41 17.12 -2.64
C LEU A 110 3.88 17.30 -3.08
N LYS A 111 4.84 16.89 -2.25
CA LYS A 111 6.27 16.94 -2.57
C LYS A 111 6.75 15.73 -3.36
N LEU A 112 5.95 14.66 -3.43
CA LEU A 112 6.31 13.45 -4.16
C LEU A 112 6.16 13.66 -5.66
N ASN A 113 7.20 13.27 -6.39
CA ASN A 113 7.18 13.16 -7.84
C ASN A 113 6.76 11.73 -8.20
N LEU A 114 5.46 11.46 -8.24
CA LEU A 114 4.93 10.14 -8.63
C LEU A 114 5.15 9.94 -10.14
N PRO A 115 5.96 8.96 -10.56
CA PRO A 115 6.08 8.62 -11.97
C PRO A 115 4.75 8.02 -12.49
N ALA A 116 4.50 8.15 -13.80
CA ALA A 116 3.19 7.90 -14.40
C ALA A 116 2.71 6.44 -14.25
N ASP A 117 3.64 5.49 -14.20
CA ASP A 117 3.41 4.07 -13.92
C ASP A 117 2.90 3.81 -12.49
N GLN A 118 3.18 4.72 -11.54
CA GLN A 118 2.76 4.59 -10.14
C GLN A 118 1.36 5.15 -9.86
N LEU A 119 0.86 6.07 -10.70
CA LEU A 119 -0.47 6.66 -10.54
C LEU A 119 -1.59 5.60 -10.62
N PHE A 120 -1.39 4.58 -11.46
CA PHE A 120 -2.36 3.51 -11.63
C PHE A 120 -2.40 2.57 -10.42
N THR A 121 -1.23 2.18 -9.91
CA THR A 121 -1.07 1.34 -8.72
C THR A 121 -1.82 1.95 -7.54
N HIS A 122 -1.59 3.23 -7.27
CA HIS A 122 -2.27 3.92 -6.16
C HIS A 122 -3.80 3.87 -6.29
N ARG A 123 -4.35 4.13 -7.48
CA ARG A 123 -5.80 4.14 -7.72
C ARG A 123 -6.43 2.75 -7.58
N VAL A 124 -5.80 1.71 -8.14
CA VAL A 124 -6.30 0.33 -8.07
C VAL A 124 -6.34 -0.14 -6.62
N TRP A 125 -5.27 0.12 -5.86
CA TRP A 125 -5.16 -0.28 -4.46
C TRP A 125 -6.17 0.43 -3.56
N LEU A 126 -6.37 1.75 -3.69
CA LEU A 126 -7.41 2.44 -2.93
C LEU A 126 -8.81 1.86 -3.21
N GLY A 127 -9.08 1.49 -4.46
CA GLY A 127 -10.28 0.76 -4.83
C GLY A 127 -10.41 -0.58 -4.11
N LEU A 128 -9.33 -1.37 -4.07
CA LEU A 128 -9.29 -2.65 -3.38
C LEU A 128 -9.54 -2.50 -1.87
N VAL A 129 -8.85 -1.55 -1.22
CA VAL A 129 -9.03 -1.26 0.22
C VAL A 129 -10.49 -0.88 0.51
N GLY A 130 -11.11 -0.07 -0.35
CA GLY A 130 -12.52 0.29 -0.24
C GLY A 130 -13.45 -0.93 -0.34
N VAL A 131 -13.21 -1.82 -1.31
CA VAL A 131 -13.98 -3.07 -1.47
C VAL A 131 -13.82 -3.97 -0.24
N LEU A 132 -12.59 -4.25 0.19
CA LEU A 132 -12.30 -5.11 1.33
C LEU A 132 -12.93 -4.56 2.62
N SER A 133 -12.87 -3.25 2.83
CA SER A 133 -13.50 -2.59 3.99
C SER A 133 -15.03 -2.61 3.91
N GLY A 134 -15.59 -2.57 2.71
CA GLY A 134 -17.03 -2.71 2.48
C GLY A 134 -17.54 -4.13 2.73
N LEU A 135 -16.69 -5.13 2.50
CA LEU A 135 -16.95 -6.54 2.76
C LEU A 135 -16.71 -6.93 4.23
N ASP A 136 -16.11 -6.06 5.04
CA ASP A 136 -15.68 -6.36 6.41
C ASP A 136 -14.73 -7.58 6.46
N ALA A 137 -13.80 -7.63 5.49
CA ALA A 137 -13.01 -8.81 5.18
C ALA A 137 -11.75 -8.94 6.04
N THR A 138 -11.42 -10.17 6.45
CA THR A 138 -10.12 -10.52 7.03
C THR A 138 -9.27 -11.25 5.99
N VAL A 139 -8.08 -10.71 5.70
CA VAL A 139 -7.22 -11.17 4.58
C VAL A 139 -5.80 -11.44 5.08
N PRO A 140 -5.12 -12.50 4.60
CA PRO A 140 -3.70 -12.74 4.87
C PRO A 140 -2.80 -11.80 4.05
N VAL A 141 -2.85 -10.50 4.35
CA VAL A 141 -2.23 -9.45 3.51
C VAL A 141 -0.74 -9.67 3.28
N ARG A 142 0.04 -9.86 4.35
CA ARG A 142 1.49 -9.99 4.22
C ARG A 142 1.92 -11.21 3.38
N PRO A 143 1.35 -12.41 3.57
CA PRO A 143 1.56 -13.54 2.65
C PRO A 143 1.26 -13.22 1.18
N GLU A 144 0.14 -12.56 0.88
CA GLU A 144 -0.23 -12.17 -0.48
C GLU A 144 0.79 -11.19 -1.10
N LEU A 145 1.25 -10.21 -0.31
CA LEU A 145 2.28 -9.27 -0.76
C LEU A 145 3.62 -9.96 -1.02
N LEU A 146 4.02 -10.91 -0.17
CA LEU A 146 5.25 -11.69 -0.37
C LEU A 146 5.19 -12.55 -1.63
N ALA A 147 4.02 -13.14 -1.92
CA ALA A 147 3.83 -14.02 -3.06
C ALA A 147 3.68 -13.26 -4.39
N HIS A 148 3.08 -12.07 -4.37
CA HIS A 148 2.56 -11.44 -5.59
C HIS A 148 3.00 -10.00 -5.83
N LEU A 149 3.58 -9.28 -4.86
CA LEU A 149 4.02 -7.89 -5.06
C LEU A 149 5.53 -7.83 -5.35
N PRO A 150 5.95 -7.52 -6.59
CA PRO A 150 7.37 -7.43 -6.95
C PRO A 150 8.12 -6.42 -6.07
N GLY A 151 9.33 -6.78 -5.66
CA GLY A 151 10.20 -5.96 -4.81
C GLY A 151 9.86 -5.93 -3.33
N PHE A 152 8.70 -6.47 -2.90
CA PHE A 152 8.32 -6.47 -1.48
C PHE A 152 9.17 -7.45 -0.66
N ALA A 153 9.33 -8.69 -1.14
CA ALA A 153 10.12 -9.72 -0.45
C ALA A 153 11.58 -9.30 -0.24
N ASP A 154 12.21 -8.72 -1.27
CA ASP A 154 13.58 -8.22 -1.20
C ASP A 154 13.73 -7.08 -0.19
N ALA A 155 12.71 -6.22 -0.08
CA ALA A 155 12.76 -5.04 0.78
C ALA A 155 12.51 -5.33 2.25
N VAL A 156 11.65 -6.31 2.59
CA VAL A 156 11.41 -6.67 4.00
C VAL A 156 12.53 -7.55 4.60
N GLY A 157 13.31 -8.21 3.74
CA GLY A 157 14.41 -9.10 4.13
C GLY A 157 13.98 -10.29 5.01
N PRO A 158 14.90 -11.21 5.35
CA PRO A 158 14.58 -12.38 6.19
C PRO A 158 14.23 -12.03 7.65
N ARG A 159 14.36 -10.76 8.07
CA ARG A 159 14.27 -10.35 9.49
C ARG A 159 12.86 -9.95 9.95
N ALA A 160 11.90 -9.80 9.03
CA ALA A 160 10.57 -9.31 9.35
C ALA A 160 9.54 -10.43 9.66
N ALA A 161 9.99 -11.68 9.82
CA ALA A 161 9.20 -12.81 10.28
C ALA A 161 9.28 -13.03 11.81
N GLN A 162 9.34 -11.96 12.61
CA GLN A 162 9.21 -12.10 14.07
C GLN A 162 7.76 -11.83 14.49
N PRO A 163 7.03 -12.86 14.97
CA PRO A 163 5.69 -12.68 15.48
C PRO A 163 5.72 -11.79 16.72
N GLY A 164 4.72 -10.91 16.82
CA GLY A 164 4.63 -9.82 17.79
C GLY A 164 5.02 -10.21 19.20
N ARG A 165 5.87 -9.38 19.81
CA ARG A 165 6.21 -9.42 21.22
C ARG A 165 4.92 -9.22 22.03
N ARG A 166 4.36 -10.31 22.56
CA ARG A 166 3.27 -10.24 23.55
C ARG A 166 3.78 -9.44 24.75
N THR A 167 3.25 -8.24 24.94
CA THR A 167 3.37 -7.51 26.19
C THR A 167 2.69 -8.32 27.28
N ARG A 168 3.43 -8.54 28.36
CA ARG A 168 3.03 -9.25 29.57
C ARG A 168 2.28 -8.32 30.50
#